data_AF-A0AA36GRK7-F1
#
_entry.id   AF-A0AA36GRK7-F1
#
_cell.length_a   1.000
_cell.length_b   1.000
_cell.length_c   1.000
_cell.angle_alpha   90.00
_cell.angle_beta   90.00
_cell.angle_gamma   90.00
#
_symmetry.space_group_name_H-M   'P 1'
#
loop_
_entity.id
_entity.type
_entity.pdbx_description
1 polymer ?
#
loop_
_entity_poly.entity_id
_entity_poly.type
_entity_poly.pdbx_seq_one_letter_code
_entity_poly.pdbx_strand_id
1 'polypeptide(L)'
;MFGLIATLSLLVVGAQPQADSFSHNFAQNSMLPLAAAAYSDNPGACVRNRFGRNAKVEVVRFYKTNCNGPINIGKVYCVAYTALLHGKEKAIVLSFRGTEDGWQLSKQLFHPLLSKEWFGGASVNTYFLHSFNSVFHTRMNRLTRSSMYEDARELIRKYPTYDIWITGHSLGGALASLAASYLLETGTAPRSKTKLITFGQPRTGDGIFAERLNNKIDYAFRVIHDNDMVPHIPPNLPTLFGKLRYHHHKKEVYYGRNMRNGFKVCNTENDSSCSGRYSFLRTIDVNEEARQFSWKLVRRKETEPR
;
A
#
# COMPACT_ATOMS: atom_id res chain seq x y z
N MET A 1 -70.01 0.97 12.65
CA MET A 1 -68.94 0.47 11.75
C MET A 1 -67.97 1.61 11.49
N PHE A 2 -66.68 1.27 11.33
CA PHE A 2 -65.50 2.13 11.14
C PHE A 2 -64.79 2.60 12.42
N GLY A 3 -63.98 1.68 12.98
CA GLY A 3 -62.87 2.02 13.86
C GLY A 3 -61.65 2.40 13.04
N LEU A 4 -61.01 3.53 13.37
CA LEU A 4 -59.70 3.91 12.84
C LEU A 4 -58.61 3.05 13.51
N ILE A 5 -57.98 2.17 12.75
CA ILE A 5 -56.72 1.54 13.15
C ILE A 5 -55.60 2.47 12.67
N ALA A 6 -54.98 3.21 13.58
CA ALA A 6 -53.75 3.93 13.32
C ALA A 6 -52.59 2.91 13.29
N THR A 7 -52.13 2.56 12.09
CA THR A 7 -50.93 1.77 11.91
C THR A 7 -49.71 2.63 12.25
N LEU A 8 -49.15 2.37 13.43
CA LEU A 8 -47.88 2.95 13.87
C LEU A 8 -46.75 2.31 13.05
N SER A 9 -46.39 2.94 11.93
CA SER A 9 -45.22 2.55 11.14
C SER A 9 -43.95 2.82 11.95
N LEU A 10 -43.47 1.82 12.67
CA LEU A 10 -42.12 1.83 13.23
C LEU A 10 -41.13 1.91 12.07
N LEU A 11 -40.61 3.11 11.82
CA LEU A 11 -39.37 3.30 11.08
C LEU A 11 -38.27 2.58 11.88
N VAL A 12 -38.00 1.33 11.50
CA VAL A 12 -36.75 0.68 11.84
C VAL A 12 -35.67 1.49 11.14
N VAL A 13 -35.09 2.44 11.88
CA VAL A 13 -33.80 3.05 11.52
C VAL A 13 -32.80 1.90 11.60
N GLY A 14 -32.66 1.17 10.49
CA GLY A 14 -31.58 0.22 10.33
C GLY A 14 -30.28 0.97 10.56
N ALA A 15 -29.59 0.66 11.65
CA ALA A 15 -28.23 1.09 11.85
C ALA A 15 -27.44 0.63 10.63
N GLN A 16 -27.04 1.57 9.76
CA GLN A 16 -26.14 1.25 8.68
C GLN A 16 -24.86 0.67 9.30
N PRO A 17 -24.34 -0.46 8.81
CA PRO A 17 -23.11 -1.02 9.32
C PRO A 17 -22.00 0.03 9.16
N GLN A 18 -21.35 0.37 10.27
CA GLN A 18 -20.28 1.35 10.35
C GLN A 18 -19.06 0.85 9.57
N ALA A 19 -19.04 1.08 8.26
CA ALA A 19 -17.93 0.75 7.38
C ALA A 19 -16.74 1.70 7.61
N ASP A 20 -15.65 1.14 8.13
CA ASP A 20 -14.25 1.53 7.97
C ASP A 20 -13.91 3.02 8.06
N SER A 21 -13.94 3.58 9.27
CA SER A 21 -13.22 4.82 9.57
C SER A 21 -11.70 4.56 9.58
N PHE A 22 -10.93 5.39 8.88
CA PHE A 22 -9.47 5.36 8.93
C PHE A 22 -8.96 5.49 10.39
N SER A 23 -8.05 4.60 10.79
CA SER A 23 -7.38 4.67 12.09
C SER A 23 -5.98 5.26 11.96
N HIS A 24 -5.83 6.51 12.40
CA HIS A 24 -4.54 7.20 12.47
C HIS A 24 -3.51 6.44 13.29
N ASN A 25 -3.91 5.96 14.47
CA ASN A 25 -3.03 5.20 15.35
C ASN A 25 -2.55 3.92 14.68
N PHE A 26 -3.43 3.20 13.97
CA PHE A 26 -3.02 1.99 13.25
C PHE A 26 -2.05 2.32 12.10
N ALA A 27 -2.32 3.38 11.33
CA ALA A 27 -1.43 3.82 10.26
C ALA A 27 -0.04 4.24 10.78
N GLN A 28 0.03 5.10 11.79
CA GLN A 28 1.29 5.62 12.33
C GLN A 28 2.05 4.62 13.19
N ASN A 29 1.37 3.86 14.03
CA ASN A 29 2.03 2.99 15.00
C ASN A 29 2.29 1.59 14.48
N SER A 30 1.57 1.14 13.46
CA SER A 30 1.74 -0.20 12.90
C SER A 30 2.21 -0.15 11.44
N MET A 31 1.39 0.41 10.54
CA MET A 31 1.62 0.26 9.09
C MET A 31 2.85 1.04 8.58
N LEU A 32 3.11 2.23 9.13
CA LEU A 32 4.26 3.06 8.74
C LEU A 32 5.60 2.45 9.20
N PRO A 33 5.78 2.02 10.46
CA PRO A 33 6.99 1.29 10.88
C PRO A 33 7.22 0.02 10.07
N LEU A 34 6.15 -0.71 9.72
CA LEU A 34 6.25 -1.91 8.88
C LEU A 34 6.71 -1.57 7.44
N ALA A 35 6.24 -0.47 6.86
CA ALA A 35 6.75 0.01 5.57
C ALA A 35 8.20 0.47 5.65
N ALA A 36 8.57 1.21 6.71
CA ALA A 36 9.92 1.71 6.93
C ALA A 36 10.93 0.56 7.15
N ALA A 37 10.54 -0.50 7.87
CA ALA A 37 11.38 -1.66 8.12
C ALA A 37 11.84 -2.35 6.83
N ALA A 38 11.10 -2.22 5.72
CA ALA A 38 11.50 -2.80 4.43
C ALA A 38 12.78 -2.16 3.86
N TYR A 39 13.16 -0.96 4.32
CA TYR A 39 14.40 -0.28 3.95
C TYR A 39 15.62 -0.71 4.76
N SER A 40 15.43 -1.49 5.82
CA SER A 40 16.54 -2.03 6.61
C SER A 40 17.09 -3.31 5.98
N ASP A 41 18.39 -3.54 6.12
CA ASP A 41 19.01 -4.83 5.84
C ASP A 41 18.56 -5.92 6.82
N ASN A 42 18.02 -5.54 7.98
CA ASN A 42 17.44 -6.44 8.96
C ASN A 42 16.04 -5.98 9.40
N PRO A 43 15.01 -6.14 8.54
CA PRO A 43 13.64 -5.76 8.88
C PRO A 43 13.15 -6.45 10.15
N GLY A 44 13.64 -7.66 10.45
CA GLY A 44 13.23 -8.39 11.63
C GLY A 44 13.64 -7.74 12.95
N ALA A 45 14.80 -7.07 12.99
CA ALA A 45 15.19 -6.28 14.16
C ALA A 45 14.24 -5.08 14.33
N CYS A 46 13.92 -4.36 13.25
CA CYS A 46 12.98 -3.23 13.28
C CYS A 46 11.58 -3.65 13.77
N VAL A 47 11.04 -4.75 13.23
CA VAL A 47 9.71 -5.26 13.63
C VAL A 47 9.73 -5.72 15.10
N ARG A 48 10.78 -6.42 15.54
CA ARG A 48 10.91 -6.82 16.96
C ARG A 48 11.06 -5.61 17.89
N ASN A 49 11.79 -4.58 17.51
CA ASN A 49 11.90 -3.36 18.32
C ASN A 49 10.55 -2.66 18.46
N ARG A 50 9.74 -2.67 17.40
CA ARG A 50 8.43 -2.01 17.39
C ARG A 50 7.35 -2.78 18.16
N PHE A 51 7.31 -4.11 18.06
CA PHE A 51 6.21 -4.96 18.54
C PHE A 51 6.63 -5.97 19.63
N GLY A 52 7.92 -6.26 19.78
CA GLY A 52 8.46 -7.42 20.50
C GLY A 52 8.51 -7.35 22.03
N ARG A 53 7.97 -6.31 22.68
CA ARG A 53 7.84 -6.32 24.15
C ARG A 53 6.66 -7.18 24.63
N ASN A 54 5.62 -7.35 23.82
CA ASN A 54 4.40 -8.10 24.17
C ASN A 54 3.84 -8.98 23.03
N ALA A 55 4.28 -8.78 21.78
CA ALA A 55 3.90 -9.64 20.66
C ALA A 55 5.03 -10.63 20.38
N LYS A 56 4.73 -11.93 20.32
CA LYS A 56 5.64 -12.90 19.69
C LYS A 56 5.69 -12.54 18.21
N VAL A 57 6.83 -11.99 17.77
CA VAL A 57 7.07 -11.61 16.38
C VAL A 57 7.91 -12.71 15.75
N GLU A 58 7.38 -13.34 14.71
CA GLU A 58 8.15 -14.20 13.83
C GLU A 58 8.33 -13.47 12.51
N VAL A 59 9.54 -12.99 12.23
CA VAL A 59 9.86 -12.48 10.89
C VAL A 59 10.12 -13.70 10.03
N VAL A 60 9.19 -13.94 9.11
CA VAL A 60 9.06 -15.22 8.45
C VAL A 60 10.11 -15.29 7.35
N ARG A 61 10.11 -14.33 6.42
CA ARG A 61 11.03 -14.34 5.28
C ARG A 61 11.33 -12.96 4.73
N PHE A 62 12.52 -12.83 4.14
CA PHE A 62 13.01 -11.65 3.45
C PHE A 62 13.32 -12.00 1.99
N TYR A 63 12.92 -11.15 1.07
CA TYR A 63 13.07 -11.34 -0.37
C TYR A 63 13.83 -10.14 -0.93
N LYS A 64 14.95 -10.38 -1.60
CA LYS A 64 15.74 -9.36 -2.30
C LYS A 64 16.09 -9.88 -3.68
N THR A 65 15.49 -9.30 -4.69
CA THR A 65 15.61 -9.72 -6.09
C THR A 65 16.17 -8.62 -6.95
N ASN A 66 16.93 -9.00 -7.97
CA ASN A 66 17.24 -8.07 -9.04
C ASN A 66 15.95 -7.90 -9.86
N CYS A 67 15.43 -6.68 -9.90
CA CYS A 67 14.26 -6.32 -10.69
C CYS A 67 14.59 -5.24 -11.71
N ASN A 68 15.80 -5.35 -12.30
CA ASN A 68 16.16 -4.59 -13.48
C ASN A 68 15.07 -4.79 -14.52
N GLY A 69 14.36 -3.70 -14.83
CA GLY A 69 13.41 -3.68 -15.92
C GLY A 69 14.12 -3.90 -17.27
N PRO A 70 13.38 -3.79 -18.37
CA PRO A 70 13.95 -3.88 -19.72
C PRO A 70 15.00 -2.79 -20.03
N ILE A 71 15.13 -1.78 -19.16
CA ILE A 71 16.13 -0.71 -19.26
C ILE A 71 17.23 -1.01 -18.26
N ASN A 72 18.46 -1.20 -18.74
CA ASN A 72 19.62 -1.56 -17.92
C ASN A 72 20.17 -0.31 -17.19
N ILE A 73 19.63 -0.04 -16.00
CA ILE A 73 19.90 1.17 -15.20
C ILE A 73 20.80 0.91 -13.98
N GLY A 74 21.61 -0.15 -14.02
CA GLY A 74 22.41 -0.62 -12.87
C GLY A 74 21.74 -1.77 -12.12
N LYS A 75 22.19 -2.10 -10.90
CA LYS A 75 21.60 -3.17 -10.08
C LYS A 75 20.45 -2.60 -9.23
N VAL A 76 19.22 -2.70 -9.72
CA VAL A 76 18.01 -2.34 -8.98
C VAL A 76 17.49 -3.55 -8.22
N TYR A 77 17.38 -3.42 -6.90
CA TYR A 77 16.86 -4.47 -6.04
C TYR A 77 15.45 -4.17 -5.55
N CYS A 78 14.52 -5.07 -5.86
CA CYS A 78 13.20 -5.09 -5.25
C CYS A 78 13.27 -5.91 -3.96
N VAL A 79 12.76 -5.33 -2.89
CA VAL A 79 12.82 -5.91 -1.54
C VAL A 79 11.43 -5.99 -0.94
N ALA A 80 11.15 -7.11 -0.30
CA ALA A 80 9.93 -7.32 0.47
C ALA A 80 10.21 -8.25 1.65
N TYR A 81 9.29 -8.28 2.61
CA TYR A 81 9.33 -9.27 3.68
C TYR A 81 7.93 -9.69 4.12
N THR A 82 7.87 -10.88 4.72
CA THR A 82 6.70 -11.37 5.44
C THR A 82 6.99 -11.43 6.94
N ALA A 83 6.03 -11.03 7.75
CA ALA A 83 6.12 -11.16 9.21
C ALA A 83 4.80 -11.65 9.79
N LEU A 84 4.89 -12.32 10.93
CA LEU A 84 3.76 -12.83 11.69
C LEU A 84 3.78 -12.16 13.07
N LEU A 85 2.72 -11.42 13.35
CA LEU A 85 2.51 -10.71 14.61
C LEU A 85 1.47 -11.48 15.42
N HIS A 86 1.91 -12.11 16.51
CA HIS A 86 1.00 -12.75 17.46
C HIS A 86 0.51 -11.76 18.53
N GLY A 87 -0.22 -12.25 19.53
CA GLY A 87 -0.68 -11.43 20.65
C GLY A 87 -1.93 -10.64 20.30
N LYS A 88 -1.90 -9.33 20.53
CA LYS A 88 -3.06 -8.45 20.30
C LYS A 88 -3.29 -8.17 18.82
N GLU A 89 -2.22 -8.16 18.04
CA GLU A 89 -2.23 -7.78 16.63
C GLU A 89 -2.86 -8.87 15.75
N LYS A 90 -2.53 -10.14 16.02
CA LYS A 90 -2.93 -11.33 15.22
C LYS A 90 -2.93 -11.02 13.72
N ALA A 91 -1.75 -10.70 13.18
CA ALA A 91 -1.61 -10.21 11.82
C ALA A 91 -0.51 -10.92 11.02
N ILE A 92 -0.80 -11.16 9.74
CA ILE A 92 0.17 -11.55 8.71
C ILE A 92 0.53 -10.28 7.94
N VAL A 93 1.81 -9.91 7.92
CA VAL A 93 2.30 -8.70 7.28
C VAL A 93 2.96 -9.03 5.96
N LEU A 94 2.60 -8.28 4.92
CA LEU A 94 3.30 -8.21 3.64
C LEU A 94 3.78 -6.77 3.44
N SER A 95 5.10 -6.57 3.46
CA SER A 95 5.68 -5.23 3.34
C SER A 95 6.65 -5.15 2.16
N PHE A 96 6.54 -4.09 1.37
CA PHE A 96 7.31 -3.88 0.13
C PHE A 96 8.13 -2.59 0.22
N ARG A 97 9.41 -2.67 -0.16
CA ARG A 97 10.33 -1.53 -0.21
C ARG A 97 10.12 -0.70 -1.47
N GLY A 98 10.29 0.61 -1.36
CA GLY A 98 10.46 1.49 -2.53
C GLY A 98 11.90 1.49 -3.07
N THR A 99 12.23 2.49 -3.87
CA THR A 99 13.58 2.68 -4.45
C THR A 99 14.54 3.33 -3.44
N GLU A 100 15.83 2.95 -3.45
CA GLU A 100 16.85 3.50 -2.53
C GLU A 100 17.38 4.87 -2.99
N ASP A 101 17.60 5.08 -4.29
CA ASP A 101 18.14 6.34 -4.82
C ASP A 101 17.06 7.36 -5.24
N GLY A 102 15.94 7.32 -4.50
CA GLY A 102 14.88 8.31 -4.41
C GLY A 102 14.24 8.69 -5.74
N TRP A 103 14.80 9.69 -6.41
CA TRP A 103 14.08 10.41 -7.45
C TRP A 103 14.70 10.32 -8.86
N GLN A 104 16.02 10.09 -8.96
CA GLN A 104 16.67 10.04 -10.28
C GLN A 104 16.34 8.73 -11.02
N LEU A 105 16.30 7.63 -10.28
CA LEU A 105 15.82 6.34 -10.79
C LEU A 105 14.30 6.36 -10.99
N SER A 106 13.54 7.03 -10.12
CA SER A 106 12.09 7.11 -10.27
C SER A 106 11.70 7.85 -11.56
N LYS A 107 12.31 8.98 -11.91
CA LYS A 107 11.98 9.68 -13.18
C LYS A 107 12.02 8.80 -14.43
N GLN A 108 12.94 7.83 -14.50
CA GLN A 108 13.06 6.92 -15.64
C GLN A 108 12.15 5.69 -15.52
N LEU A 109 11.92 5.21 -14.30
CA LEU A 109 11.05 4.06 -13.99
C LEU A 109 9.55 4.38 -14.10
N PHE A 110 9.18 5.65 -13.85
CA PHE A 110 7.81 6.16 -13.94
C PHE A 110 7.47 6.76 -15.32
N HIS A 111 8.46 6.84 -16.23
CA HIS A 111 8.30 7.38 -17.58
C HIS A 111 7.63 6.45 -18.61
N PRO A 112 7.57 5.11 -18.46
CA PRO A 112 6.75 4.32 -19.35
C PRO A 112 5.29 4.46 -18.90
N LEU A 113 4.52 5.26 -19.66
CA LEU A 113 3.05 5.24 -19.70
C LEU A 113 2.49 3.90 -20.23
N LEU A 114 3.31 2.85 -20.22
CA LEU A 114 2.98 1.52 -20.70
C LEU A 114 2.20 0.79 -19.62
N SER A 115 1.06 0.27 -20.03
CA SER A 115 0.23 -0.59 -19.21
C SER A 115 0.24 -2.01 -19.76
N LYS A 116 -0.01 -2.98 -18.89
CA LYS A 116 -0.21 -4.37 -19.25
C LYS A 116 -1.51 -4.86 -18.60
N GLU A 117 -2.17 -5.80 -19.27
CA GLU A 117 -3.42 -6.40 -18.82
C GLU A 117 -3.27 -7.01 -17.41
N TRP A 118 -4.35 -6.89 -16.64
CA TRP A 118 -4.55 -7.38 -15.30
C TRP A 118 -5.95 -8.00 -15.18
N PHE A 119 -6.32 -8.47 -14.00
CA PHE A 119 -7.60 -9.16 -13.79
C PHE A 119 -8.81 -8.35 -14.28
N GLY A 120 -9.74 -9.05 -14.94
CA GLY A 120 -11.05 -8.51 -15.32
C GLY A 120 -10.99 -7.36 -16.31
N GLY A 121 -10.03 -7.40 -17.25
CA GLY A 121 -9.86 -6.37 -18.28
C GLY A 121 -9.22 -5.07 -17.78
N ALA A 122 -8.78 -5.05 -16.52
CA ALA A 122 -8.00 -3.94 -15.99
C ALA A 122 -6.60 -3.88 -16.60
N SER A 123 -5.92 -2.75 -16.44
CA SER A 123 -4.51 -2.63 -16.79
C SER A 123 -3.72 -1.98 -15.66
N VAL A 124 -2.48 -2.42 -15.48
CA VAL A 124 -1.53 -1.90 -14.49
C VAL A 124 -0.25 -1.44 -15.15
N ASN A 125 0.49 -0.55 -14.50
CA ASN A 125 1.76 -0.08 -15.04
C ASN A 125 2.76 -1.24 -15.23
N THR A 126 3.37 -1.33 -16.41
CA THR A 126 4.27 -2.45 -16.77
C THR A 126 5.48 -2.55 -15.85
N TYR A 127 6.04 -1.42 -15.40
CA TYR A 127 7.17 -1.43 -14.48
C TYR A 127 6.77 -1.97 -13.11
N PHE A 128 5.67 -1.47 -12.53
CA PHE A 128 5.19 -1.97 -11.24
C PHE A 128 4.84 -3.46 -11.31
N LEU A 129 4.24 -3.90 -12.42
CA LEU A 129 3.95 -5.32 -12.64
C LEU A 129 5.23 -6.17 -12.72
N HIS A 130 6.26 -5.70 -13.43
CA HIS A 130 7.55 -6.39 -13.49
C HIS A 130 8.18 -6.50 -12.09
N SER A 131 8.31 -5.38 -11.36
CA SER A 131 8.85 -5.34 -10.01
C SER A 131 8.06 -6.22 -9.04
N PHE A 132 6.72 -6.20 -9.14
CA PHE A 132 5.82 -7.05 -8.36
C PHE A 132 6.09 -8.52 -8.63
N ASN A 133 6.10 -8.94 -9.89
CA ASN A 133 6.34 -10.35 -10.25
C ASN A 133 7.71 -10.83 -9.76
N SER A 134 8.75 -10.01 -9.91
CA SER A 134 10.12 -10.34 -9.52
C SER A 134 10.27 -10.60 -8.02
N VAL A 135 9.50 -9.92 -7.16
CA VAL A 135 9.60 -10.11 -5.70
C VAL A 135 8.50 -11.02 -5.13
N PHE A 136 7.31 -11.00 -5.75
CA PHE A 136 6.13 -11.70 -5.22
C PHE A 136 6.02 -13.14 -5.72
N HIS A 137 6.38 -13.40 -6.99
CA HIS A 137 6.21 -14.70 -7.64
C HIS A 137 7.53 -15.45 -7.87
N THR A 138 8.67 -14.78 -7.91
CA THR A 138 9.95 -15.47 -8.05
C THR A 138 10.24 -16.31 -6.81
N ARG A 139 10.60 -17.57 -7.04
CA ARG A 139 11.03 -18.51 -6.00
C ARG A 139 12.47 -18.22 -5.61
N MET A 140 12.67 -17.60 -4.44
CA MET A 140 13.94 -16.99 -4.07
C MET A 140 14.70 -17.72 -2.97
N ASN A 141 14.01 -18.59 -2.21
CA ASN A 141 14.62 -19.19 -1.04
C ASN A 141 15.55 -20.36 -1.44
N ARG A 142 16.84 -20.27 -1.11
CA ARG A 142 17.83 -21.34 -1.36
C ARG A 142 17.52 -22.66 -0.63
N LEU A 143 16.76 -22.60 0.47
CA LEU A 143 16.38 -23.75 1.31
C LEU A 143 14.96 -24.25 1.03
N THR A 144 13.99 -23.35 0.80
CA THR A 144 12.56 -23.71 0.65
C THR A 144 12.04 -23.62 -0.78
N ARG A 145 12.78 -22.98 -1.69
CA ARG A 145 12.37 -22.69 -3.08
C ARG A 145 10.98 -22.04 -3.19
N SER A 146 10.50 -21.36 -2.14
CA SER A 146 9.20 -20.68 -2.14
C SER A 146 9.30 -19.23 -2.59
N SER A 147 8.20 -18.73 -3.15
CA SER A 147 7.96 -17.31 -3.44
C SER A 147 7.20 -16.64 -2.29
N MET A 148 7.23 -15.30 -2.23
CA MET A 148 6.46 -14.55 -1.23
C MET A 148 4.97 -14.87 -1.28
N TYR A 149 4.41 -15.09 -2.48
CA TYR A 149 3.03 -15.53 -2.64
C TYR A 149 2.76 -16.89 -1.97
N GLU A 150 3.63 -17.88 -2.18
CA GLU A 150 3.47 -19.21 -1.59
C GLU A 150 3.53 -19.16 -0.06
N ASP A 151 4.45 -18.36 0.47
CA ASP A 151 4.58 -18.17 1.92
C ASP A 151 3.38 -17.41 2.50
N ALA A 152 2.90 -16.36 1.82
CA ALA A 152 1.69 -15.64 2.22
C ALA A 152 0.47 -16.58 2.23
N ARG A 153 0.29 -17.38 1.17
CA ARG A 153 -0.80 -18.35 1.06
C ARG A 153 -0.74 -19.39 2.18
N GLU A 154 0.44 -19.89 2.49
CA GLU A 154 0.63 -20.85 3.59
C GLU A 154 0.27 -20.23 4.95
N LEU A 155 0.75 -19.02 5.23
CA LEU A 155 0.44 -18.30 6.47
C LEU A 155 -1.06 -18.03 6.61
N ILE A 156 -1.72 -17.57 5.54
CA ILE A 156 -3.16 -17.31 5.55
C ILE A 156 -3.95 -18.59 5.85
N ARG A 157 -3.57 -19.71 5.24
CA ARG A 157 -4.19 -21.02 5.50
C ARG A 157 -3.96 -21.49 6.94
N LYS A 158 -2.75 -21.27 7.48
CA LYS A 158 -2.36 -21.72 8.83
C LYS A 158 -2.99 -20.85 9.92
N TYR A 159 -3.22 -19.57 9.65
CA TYR A 159 -3.74 -18.60 10.61
C TYR A 159 -5.01 -17.90 10.10
N PRO A 160 -6.11 -18.63 9.86
CA PRO A 160 -7.32 -18.08 9.22
C PRO A 160 -8.03 -17.00 10.04
N THR A 161 -7.71 -16.89 11.34
CA THR A 161 -8.27 -15.83 12.21
C THR A 161 -7.49 -14.52 12.17
N TYR A 162 -6.31 -14.50 11.55
CA TYR A 162 -5.40 -13.36 11.54
C TYR A 162 -5.82 -12.37 10.44
N ASP A 163 -5.62 -11.08 10.72
CA ASP A 163 -5.76 -10.05 9.70
C ASP A 163 -4.54 -10.08 8.76
N ILE A 164 -4.71 -9.62 7.53
CA ILE A 164 -3.67 -9.53 6.51
C ILE A 164 -3.34 -8.06 6.31
N TRP A 165 -2.17 -7.63 6.76
CA TRP A 165 -1.72 -6.24 6.70
C TRP A 165 -0.73 -6.08 5.55
N ILE A 166 -1.11 -5.27 4.57
CA ILE A 166 -0.33 -5.06 3.35
C ILE A 166 0.09 -3.59 3.32
N THR A 167 1.40 -3.34 3.21
CA THR A 167 1.95 -1.98 3.31
C THR A 167 3.16 -1.77 2.41
N GLY A 168 3.45 -0.52 2.11
CA GLY A 168 4.61 -0.12 1.34
C GLY A 168 4.64 1.38 1.11
N HIS A 169 5.84 1.88 0.82
CA HIS A 169 6.10 3.31 0.56
C HIS A 169 6.61 3.53 -0.87
N SER A 170 6.21 4.64 -1.50
CA SER A 170 6.61 5.00 -2.88
C SER A 170 6.30 3.84 -3.85
N LEU A 171 7.28 3.34 -4.60
CA LEU A 171 7.15 2.13 -5.44
C LEU A 171 6.57 0.93 -4.64
N GLY A 172 6.99 0.75 -3.39
CA GLY A 172 6.46 -0.31 -2.52
C GLY A 172 4.95 -0.19 -2.27
N GLY A 173 4.39 1.03 -2.29
CA GLY A 173 2.95 1.26 -2.21
C GLY A 173 2.19 0.75 -3.44
N ALA A 174 2.79 0.86 -4.62
CA ALA A 174 2.24 0.24 -5.84
C ALA A 174 2.28 -1.29 -5.75
N LEU A 175 3.41 -1.86 -5.32
CA LEU A 175 3.57 -3.32 -5.17
C LEU A 175 2.61 -3.88 -4.12
N ALA A 176 2.42 -3.17 -3.00
CA ALA A 176 1.44 -3.49 -1.97
C ALA A 176 0.00 -3.52 -2.51
N SER A 177 -0.36 -2.58 -3.38
CA SER A 177 -1.68 -2.53 -4.02
C SER A 177 -1.89 -3.68 -5.00
N LEU A 178 -0.86 -4.02 -5.79
CA LEU A 178 -0.88 -5.19 -6.66
C LEU A 178 -1.00 -6.49 -5.85
N ALA A 179 -0.29 -6.61 -4.73
CA ALA A 179 -0.37 -7.77 -3.85
C ALA A 179 -1.78 -7.92 -3.24
N ALA A 180 -2.37 -6.84 -2.74
CA ALA A 180 -3.73 -6.84 -2.22
C ALA A 180 -4.74 -7.24 -3.30
N SER A 181 -4.66 -6.62 -4.49
CA SER A 181 -5.50 -6.98 -5.63
C SER A 181 -5.35 -8.45 -6.00
N TYR A 182 -4.12 -8.95 -6.15
CA TYR A 182 -3.86 -10.34 -6.53
C TYR A 182 -4.44 -11.34 -5.52
N LEU A 183 -4.21 -11.13 -4.23
CA LEU A 183 -4.72 -12.02 -3.17
C LEU A 183 -6.25 -12.06 -3.12
N LEU A 184 -6.91 -10.92 -3.38
CA LEU A 184 -8.37 -10.83 -3.40
C LEU A 184 -8.99 -11.36 -4.69
N GLU A 185 -8.35 -11.13 -5.84
CA GLU A 185 -8.82 -11.63 -7.14
C GLU A 185 -8.68 -13.15 -7.25
N THR A 186 -7.62 -13.72 -6.68
CA THR A 186 -7.41 -15.18 -6.63
C THR A 186 -8.21 -15.89 -5.53
N GLY A 187 -8.91 -15.14 -4.66
CA GLY A 187 -9.60 -15.71 -3.51
C GLY A 187 -8.67 -16.25 -2.42
N THR A 188 -7.37 -15.92 -2.47
CA THR A 188 -6.38 -16.35 -1.47
C THR A 188 -6.62 -15.67 -0.12
N ALA A 189 -7.01 -14.39 -0.13
CA ALA A 189 -7.28 -13.61 1.07
C ALA A 189 -8.76 -13.24 1.17
N PRO A 190 -9.39 -13.34 2.35
CA PRO A 190 -10.75 -12.86 2.52
C PRO A 190 -10.79 -11.33 2.60
N ARG A 191 -11.78 -10.75 1.91
CA ARG A 191 -12.04 -9.31 1.85
C ARG A 191 -12.05 -8.63 3.22
N SER A 192 -12.75 -9.23 4.19
CA SER A 192 -12.96 -8.66 5.55
C SER A 192 -11.71 -8.72 6.45
N LYS A 193 -10.69 -9.48 6.08
CA LYS A 193 -9.43 -9.59 6.83
C LYS A 193 -8.28 -8.81 6.20
N THR A 194 -8.46 -8.34 4.97
CA THR A 194 -7.39 -7.68 4.21
C THR A 194 -7.39 -6.18 4.47
N LYS A 195 -6.26 -5.66 4.97
CA LYS A 195 -6.05 -4.24 5.28
C LYS A 195 -4.86 -3.71 4.48
N LEU A 196 -5.11 -2.73 3.63
CA LEU A 196 -4.10 -2.06 2.81
C LEU A 196 -3.91 -0.63 3.32
N ILE A 197 -2.69 -0.28 3.72
CA ILE A 197 -2.30 1.13 3.90
C ILE A 197 -0.99 1.35 3.17
N THR A 198 -0.97 2.32 2.28
CA THR A 198 0.23 2.69 1.52
C THR A 198 0.63 4.14 1.82
N PHE A 199 1.89 4.47 1.59
CA PHE A 199 2.46 5.79 1.88
C PHE A 199 3.11 6.36 0.61
N GLY A 200 2.69 7.54 0.16
CA GLY A 200 3.22 8.14 -1.07
C GLY A 200 3.05 7.23 -2.28
N GLN A 201 1.94 6.48 -2.35
CA GLN A 201 1.72 5.52 -3.44
C GLN A 201 1.48 6.26 -4.77
N PRO A 202 2.14 5.84 -5.88
CA PRO A 202 1.80 6.30 -7.22
C PRO A 202 0.55 5.62 -7.78
N ARG A 203 -0.05 6.21 -8.81
CA ARG A 203 -1.19 5.58 -9.51
C ARG A 203 -0.75 4.27 -10.13
N THR A 204 -1.38 3.17 -9.76
CA THR A 204 -0.87 1.82 -10.03
C THR A 204 -1.48 1.18 -11.27
N GLY A 205 -2.74 1.49 -11.57
CA GLY A 205 -3.46 0.95 -12.72
C GLY A 205 -4.55 1.91 -13.20
N ASP A 206 -5.36 1.42 -14.12
CA ASP A 206 -6.46 2.16 -14.71
C ASP A 206 -7.70 2.25 -13.81
N GLY A 207 -8.76 2.86 -14.33
CA GLY A 207 -10.04 3.02 -13.62
C GLY A 207 -10.66 1.67 -13.25
N ILE A 208 -10.51 0.66 -14.11
CA ILE A 208 -11.03 -0.69 -13.87
C ILE A 208 -10.25 -1.34 -12.73
N PHE A 209 -8.92 -1.24 -12.70
CA PHE A 209 -8.09 -1.71 -11.58
C PHE A 209 -8.53 -1.04 -10.27
N ALA A 210 -8.67 0.28 -10.26
CA ALA A 210 -9.06 1.05 -9.08
C ALA A 210 -10.43 0.62 -8.56
N GLU A 211 -11.44 0.55 -9.44
CA GLU A 211 -12.80 0.15 -9.08
C GLU A 211 -12.86 -1.29 -8.54
N ARG A 212 -12.17 -2.22 -9.20
CA ARG A 212 -12.15 -3.62 -8.77
C ARG A 212 -11.53 -3.79 -7.39
N LEU A 213 -10.41 -3.11 -7.13
CA LEU A 213 -9.78 -3.14 -5.80
C LEU A 213 -10.74 -2.52 -4.76
N ASN A 214 -11.38 -1.38 -5.07
CA ASN A 214 -12.36 -0.74 -4.19
C ASN A 214 -13.51 -1.68 -3.82
N ASN A 215 -13.97 -2.47 -4.80
CA ASN A 215 -15.06 -3.43 -4.67
C ASN A 215 -14.64 -4.76 -4.07
N LYS A 216 -13.37 -4.98 -3.73
CA LYS A 216 -12.87 -6.25 -3.18
C LYS A 216 -12.20 -6.13 -1.82
N ILE A 217 -11.87 -4.93 -1.37
CA ILE A 217 -11.26 -4.69 -0.07
C ILE A 217 -12.15 -3.77 0.77
N ASP A 218 -12.28 -4.04 2.07
CA ASP A 218 -13.03 -3.17 2.99
C ASP A 218 -12.14 -2.03 3.50
N TYR A 219 -10.93 -2.37 3.96
CA TYR A 219 -10.01 -1.40 4.55
C TYR A 219 -8.83 -1.12 3.62
N ALA A 220 -8.91 -0.05 2.81
CA ALA A 220 -7.80 0.43 2.00
C ALA A 220 -7.68 1.95 2.02
N PHE A 221 -6.46 2.45 2.31
CA PHE A 221 -6.18 3.88 2.40
C PHE A 221 -4.80 4.19 1.82
N ARG A 222 -4.70 5.34 1.14
CA ARG A 222 -3.43 5.90 0.67
C ARG A 222 -3.09 7.11 1.51
N VAL A 223 -1.99 7.07 2.24
CA VAL A 223 -1.52 8.17 3.09
C VAL A 223 -0.58 9.06 2.28
N ILE A 224 -0.96 10.33 2.13
CA ILE A 224 -0.23 11.32 1.34
C ILE A 224 0.18 12.49 2.25
N HIS A 225 1.41 12.97 2.08
CA HIS A 225 1.97 14.07 2.86
C HIS A 225 2.28 15.26 1.98
N ASP A 226 1.72 16.42 2.37
CA ASP A 226 1.94 17.72 1.77
C ASP A 226 1.87 17.74 0.24
N ASN A 227 2.93 18.16 -0.43
CA ASN A 227 3.06 18.25 -1.88
C ASN A 227 3.88 17.08 -2.46
N ASP A 228 3.88 15.92 -1.79
CA ASP A 228 4.48 14.69 -2.32
C ASP A 228 4.04 14.46 -3.77
N MET A 229 5.03 14.38 -4.67
CA MET A 229 4.78 14.26 -6.10
C MET A 229 4.49 12.84 -6.57
N VAL A 230 4.88 11.82 -5.80
CA VAL A 230 4.77 10.41 -6.18
C VAL A 230 3.31 10.00 -6.45
N PRO A 231 2.30 10.43 -5.67
CA PRO A 231 0.90 10.16 -5.96
C PRO A 231 0.39 10.82 -7.25
N HIS A 232 1.09 11.81 -7.79
CA HIS A 232 0.70 12.50 -9.02
C HIS A 232 1.26 11.85 -10.28
N ILE A 233 2.01 10.74 -10.14
CA ILE A 233 2.55 9.95 -11.25
C ILE A 233 2.03 8.49 -11.27
N PRO A 234 1.88 7.87 -12.45
CA PRO A 234 1.79 8.53 -13.75
C PRO A 234 0.67 9.58 -13.78
N PRO A 235 0.75 10.62 -14.62
CA PRO A 235 -0.32 11.62 -14.72
C PRO A 235 -1.67 10.97 -15.06
N ASN A 236 -2.75 11.55 -14.56
CA ASN A 236 -4.11 11.17 -14.97
C ASN A 236 -4.43 11.77 -16.35
N LEU A 237 -3.66 11.39 -17.37
CA LEU A 237 -3.79 11.78 -18.76
C LEU A 237 -3.95 10.53 -19.64
N PRO A 238 -4.53 10.66 -20.85
CA PRO A 238 -4.56 9.56 -21.81
C PRO A 238 -3.13 9.05 -22.09
N THR A 239 -2.92 7.73 -22.08
CA THR A 239 -1.63 7.14 -22.45
C THR A 239 -1.36 7.30 -23.95
N LEU A 240 -0.08 7.27 -24.35
CA LEU A 240 0.37 7.51 -25.73
C LEU A 240 -0.28 6.61 -26.80
N PHE A 241 -0.86 5.46 -26.40
CA PHE A 241 -1.44 4.46 -27.30
C PHE A 241 -2.87 4.04 -26.95
N GLY A 242 -3.57 4.78 -26.08
CA GLY A 242 -4.95 4.45 -25.74
C GLY A 242 -5.60 5.44 -24.79
N LYS A 243 -6.93 5.49 -24.78
CA LYS A 243 -7.75 6.29 -23.84
C LYS A 243 -7.58 5.90 -22.36
N LEU A 244 -6.62 5.03 -22.04
CA LEU A 244 -6.37 4.54 -20.70
C LEU A 244 -5.82 5.69 -19.84
N ARG A 245 -6.40 5.87 -18.66
CA ARG A 245 -5.97 6.85 -17.68
C ARG A 245 -5.65 6.10 -16.40
N TYR A 246 -4.54 6.45 -15.77
CA TYR A 246 -4.21 5.90 -14.46
C TYR A 246 -5.10 6.55 -13.40
N HIS A 247 -5.60 5.73 -12.48
CA HIS A 247 -6.48 6.14 -11.39
C HIS A 247 -5.99 5.58 -10.05
N HIS A 248 -6.31 6.31 -8.99
CA HIS A 248 -6.10 5.85 -7.62
C HIS A 248 -7.26 4.97 -7.14
N HIS A 249 -6.93 3.90 -6.41
CA HIS A 249 -7.92 3.10 -5.66
C HIS A 249 -8.23 3.76 -4.31
N LYS A 250 -9.45 3.63 -3.79
CA LYS A 250 -9.96 4.00 -2.45
C LYS A 250 -9.60 5.42 -1.98
N LYS A 251 -9.72 5.67 -0.67
CA LYS A 251 -9.67 7.02 -0.05
C LYS A 251 -8.23 7.47 0.17
N GLU A 252 -8.00 8.75 -0.10
CA GLU A 252 -6.79 9.46 0.29
C GLU A 252 -6.90 9.90 1.74
N VAL A 253 -5.80 9.77 2.49
CA VAL A 253 -5.63 10.37 3.82
C VAL A 253 -4.49 11.36 3.75
N TYR A 254 -4.84 12.63 3.73
CA TYR A 254 -3.93 13.75 3.51
C TYR A 254 -3.45 14.35 4.83
N TYR A 255 -2.14 14.55 4.94
CA TYR A 255 -1.49 15.30 6.02
C TYR A 255 -0.78 16.51 5.45
N GLY A 256 -1.05 17.72 5.94
CA GLY A 256 -0.29 18.91 5.52
C GLY A 256 1.13 18.93 6.06
N ARG A 257 2.01 19.78 5.50
CA ARG A 257 3.45 19.93 5.80
C ARG A 257 3.88 19.61 7.23
N ASN A 258 3.28 20.28 8.22
CA ASN A 258 3.69 20.18 9.62
C ASN A 258 2.91 19.16 10.44
N MET A 259 1.91 18.50 9.84
CA MET A 259 1.05 17.50 10.49
C MET A 259 0.29 18.00 11.74
N ARG A 260 0.32 19.31 12.00
CA ARG A 260 -0.25 19.95 13.20
C ARG A 260 -1.77 19.98 13.20
N ASN A 261 -2.39 20.01 12.03
CA ASN A 261 -3.84 20.19 11.86
C ASN A 261 -4.57 18.84 11.68
N GLY A 262 -3.98 17.74 12.14
CA GLY A 262 -4.53 16.39 11.93
C GLY A 262 -4.44 15.94 10.46
N PHE A 263 -5.41 15.11 10.06
CA PHE A 263 -5.52 14.56 8.71
C PHE A 263 -6.90 14.81 8.10
N LYS A 264 -6.96 14.80 6.77
CA LYS A 264 -8.22 14.84 6.02
C LYS A 264 -8.39 13.56 5.22
N VAL A 265 -9.61 12.99 5.22
CA VAL A 265 -9.94 11.85 4.36
C VAL A 265 -10.70 12.36 3.14
N CYS A 266 -10.15 12.12 1.95
CA CYS A 266 -10.75 12.49 0.67
C CYS A 266 -11.19 11.24 -0.10
N ASN A 267 -12.42 11.29 -0.62
CA ASN A 267 -13.04 10.17 -1.32
C ASN A 267 -12.77 10.20 -2.84
N THR A 268 -12.36 11.36 -3.36
CA THR A 268 -12.09 11.57 -4.79
C THR A 268 -10.62 11.95 -4.99
N GLU A 269 -10.07 11.54 -6.12
CA GLU A 269 -8.65 11.69 -6.45
C GLU A 269 -8.22 13.15 -6.68
N ASN A 270 -9.15 13.99 -7.16
CA ASN A 270 -8.89 15.38 -7.52
C ASN A 270 -9.49 16.35 -6.49
N ASP A 271 -9.67 15.91 -5.25
CA ASP A 271 -10.17 16.77 -4.18
C ASP A 271 -9.14 17.88 -3.88
N SER A 272 -9.48 19.12 -4.22
CA SER A 272 -8.62 20.31 -4.00
C SER A 272 -8.37 20.61 -2.52
N SER A 273 -9.10 19.96 -1.62
CA SER A 273 -8.86 20.04 -0.19
C SER A 273 -7.84 19.01 0.33
N CYS A 274 -7.41 18.05 -0.49
CA CYS A 274 -6.30 17.13 -0.22
C CYS A 274 -5.14 17.39 -1.20
N SER A 275 -4.35 16.36 -1.56
CA SER A 275 -3.22 16.51 -2.48
C SER A 275 -3.66 16.86 -3.91
N GLY A 276 -4.92 16.61 -4.28
CA GLY A 276 -5.48 16.95 -5.59
C GLY A 276 -5.35 18.43 -6.02
N ARG A 277 -5.04 19.34 -5.08
CA ARG A 277 -4.69 20.74 -5.38
C ARG A 277 -3.35 20.90 -6.09
N TYR A 278 -2.47 19.92 -5.97
CA TYR A 278 -1.15 19.93 -6.56
C TYR A 278 -1.18 19.21 -7.92
N SER A 279 -0.57 19.82 -8.94
CA SER A 279 -0.33 19.16 -10.23
C SER A 279 1.12 18.69 -10.29
N PHE A 280 1.40 17.65 -11.09
CA PHE A 280 2.76 17.14 -11.29
C PHE A 280 3.78 18.24 -11.61
N LEU A 281 3.40 19.24 -12.41
CA LEU A 281 4.26 20.37 -12.79
C LEU A 281 4.56 21.33 -11.63
N ARG A 282 3.71 21.37 -10.59
CA ARG A 282 3.86 22.24 -9.41
C ARG A 282 4.49 21.53 -8.20
N THR A 283 4.70 20.21 -8.28
CA THR A 283 5.32 19.39 -7.22
C THR A 283 6.77 19.02 -7.49
N ILE A 284 7.41 19.60 -8.51
CA ILE A 284 8.82 19.30 -8.86
C ILE A 284 9.77 19.96 -7.84
N ASP A 285 9.72 19.54 -6.57
CA ASP A 285 10.83 19.73 -5.62
C ASP A 285 11.39 18.37 -5.23
N VAL A 286 12.48 18.02 -5.90
CA VAL A 286 13.18 16.74 -5.79
C VAL A 286 13.88 16.55 -4.44
N ASN A 287 14.11 17.64 -3.70
CA ASN A 287 14.68 17.57 -2.36
C ASN A 287 13.62 17.27 -1.29
N GLU A 288 12.33 17.30 -1.66
CA GLU A 288 11.23 17.14 -0.74
C GLU A 288 10.83 15.67 -0.52
N GLU A 289 10.97 14.76 -1.51
CA GLU A 289 10.75 13.32 -1.29
C GLU A 289 11.71 12.75 -0.22
N ALA A 290 12.99 13.17 -0.26
CA ALA A 290 14.00 12.80 0.72
C ALA A 290 13.87 13.55 2.07
N ARG A 291 13.28 14.75 2.09
CA ARG A 291 13.02 15.55 3.31
C ARG A 291 11.69 15.23 3.98
N GLN A 292 10.65 14.83 3.23
CA GLN A 292 9.35 14.33 3.71
C GLN A 292 9.52 12.95 4.36
N PHE A 293 10.55 12.19 3.95
CA PHE A 293 11.05 11.03 4.69
C PHE A 293 11.55 11.39 6.11
N SER A 294 11.77 12.67 6.42
CA SER A 294 11.91 13.19 7.78
C SER A 294 10.54 13.45 8.41
N TRP A 295 9.73 12.39 8.49
CA TRP A 295 9.20 12.10 9.81
C TRP A 295 10.43 11.97 10.71
N LYS A 296 10.65 12.93 11.62
CA LYS A 296 11.64 12.83 12.71
C LYS A 296 11.51 11.53 13.56
N LEU A 297 10.56 10.65 13.24
CA LEU A 297 10.35 9.31 13.79
C LEU A 297 11.20 8.19 13.15
N VAL A 298 11.59 8.27 11.88
CA VAL A 298 12.27 7.12 11.23
C VAL A 298 13.79 7.11 11.46
N ARG A 299 14.41 8.25 11.83
CA ARG A 299 15.87 8.33 12.03
C ARG A 299 16.37 8.73 13.43
N ARG A 300 15.50 8.95 14.43
CA ARG A 300 15.96 9.46 15.75
C ARG A 300 15.78 8.56 16.98
N LYS A 301 15.38 7.29 16.85
CA LYS A 301 15.34 6.37 18.02
C LYS A 301 15.75 4.90 17.81
N GLU A 302 16.17 4.45 16.62
CA GLU A 302 16.43 3.02 16.40
C GLU A 302 17.77 2.66 15.74
N THR A 303 18.72 3.60 15.61
CA THR A 303 20.02 3.33 14.95
C THR A 303 21.24 3.28 15.87
N GLU A 304 21.10 3.26 17.19
CA GLU A 304 22.23 3.00 18.08
C GLU A 304 21.89 1.94 19.15
N PRO A 305 22.67 0.85 19.25
CA PRO A 305 22.65 0.00 20.43
C PRO A 305 23.18 0.83 21.63
N ARG A 306 22.55 0.67 22.81
CA ARG A 306 23.25 0.96 24.06
C ARG A 306 24.17 -0.20 24.40
#